data_AF-A0A3D2KM92-F1
#
_entry.id   AF-A0A3D2KM92-F1
#
_cell.length_a   1.000
_cell.length_b   1.000
_cell.length_c   1.000
_cell.angle_alpha   90.00
_cell.angle_beta   90.00
_cell.angle_gamma   90.00
#
_symmetry.space_group_name_H-M   'P 1'
#
loop_
_entity.id
_entity.type
_entity.pdbx_description
1 polymer ?
#
loop_
_entity_poly.entity_id
_entity_poly.type
_entity_poly.pdbx_seq_one_letter_code
_entity_poly.pdbx_strand_id
1 'polypeptide(L)' 'MALTGLDIFKLLPKTNCGECGVPTCLAFAMALAAGKTSLEACPHVSEEAKETLGAAAAPPIR' A
#
# COMPACT_ATOMS: atom_id res chain seq x y z
N MET A 1 -14.81 3.19 3.42
CA MET A 1 -14.49 3.80 2.12
C MET A 1 -13.27 3.07 1.59
N ALA A 2 -13.23 2.70 0.31
CA ALA A 2 -12.02 2.13 -0.26
C ALA A 2 -10.89 3.17 -0.18
N LEU A 3 -9.73 2.78 0.35
CA LEU A 3 -8.56 3.66 0.39
C LEU A 3 -8.16 4.05 -1.02
N THR A 4 -7.86 5.33 -1.24
CA THR A 4 -7.30 5.78 -2.51
C THR A 4 -5.80 5.47 -2.55
N GLY A 5 -5.22 5.38 -3.75
CA GLY A 5 -3.77 5.25 -3.89
C GLY A 5 -2.98 6.37 -3.19
N LEU A 6 -3.57 7.55 -3.03
CA LEU A 6 -2.97 8.64 -2.26
C LEU A 6 -2.98 8.39 -0.75
N ASP A 7 -4.04 7.79 -0.22
CA ASP A 7 -4.13 7.47 1.21
C ASP A 7 -3.15 6.34 1.57
N ILE A 8 -3.01 5.36 0.69
CA ILE A 8 -1.99 4.32 0.82
C ILE A 8 -0.58 4.94 0.77
N PHE A 9 -0.31 5.84 -0.19
CA PHE A 9 0.99 6.49 -0.32
C PHE A 9 1.42 7.28 0.92
N LYS A 10 0.46 7.86 1.67
CA LYS A 10 0.76 8.57 2.92
C LYS A 10 1.31 7.65 4.01
N LEU A 11 0.91 6.37 4.00
CA LEU A 11 1.30 5.34 4.97
C LEU A 11 2.58 4.58 4.56
N LEU A 12 3.01 4.71 3.30
CA LEU A 12 4.25 4.11 2.82
C LEU A 12 5.48 4.90 3.30
N PRO A 13 6.67 4.27 3.34
CA PRO A 13 7.91 4.90 3.80
C PRO A 13 8.46 5.98 2.84
N LYS A 14 7.89 6.13 1.63
CA LYS A 14 8.25 7.15 0.61
C LYS A 14 9.74 7.15 0.21
N THR A 15 10.43 6.03 0.39
CA THR A 15 11.85 5.88 0.03
C THR A 15 12.08 5.77 -1.47
N ASN A 16 11.06 5.35 -2.24
CA ASN A 16 11.17 5.05 -3.67
C ASN A 16 12.34 4.10 -4.01
N CYS A 17 12.63 3.15 -3.12
CA CYS A 17 13.77 2.22 -3.24
C CYS A 17 13.68 1.26 -4.44
N GLY A 18 12.48 0.96 -4.94
CA GLY A 18 12.29 0.04 -6.05
C GLY A 18 12.34 -1.46 -5.70
N GLU A 19 12.63 -1.80 -4.45
CA GLU A 19 12.79 -3.20 -4.00
C GLU A 19 11.50 -4.04 -4.08
N CYS A 20 10.35 -3.36 -4.16
CA CYS A 20 9.04 -3.98 -4.38
C CYS A 20 8.71 -4.25 -5.85
N GLY A 21 9.66 -4.04 -6.77
CA GLY A 21 9.48 -4.29 -8.21
C GLY A 21 8.77 -3.17 -8.97
N VAL A 22 8.51 -2.03 -8.33
CA VAL A 22 7.88 -0.85 -8.95
C VAL A 22 8.73 0.41 -8.74
N PRO A 23 8.73 1.36 -9.69
CA PRO A 23 9.73 2.44 -9.71
C PRO A 23 9.55 3.48 -8.58
N THR A 24 8.36 3.59 -7.99
CA THR A 24 8.10 4.58 -6.92
C THR A 24 7.09 4.03 -5.90
N CYS A 25 7.11 4.58 -4.69
CA CYS A 25 6.11 4.29 -3.67
C CYS A 25 4.70 4.73 -4.10
N LEU A 26 4.56 5.77 -4.93
CA LEU A 26 3.26 6.17 -5.47
C LEU A 26 2.74 5.13 -6.46
N ALA A 27 3.59 4.62 -7.35
CA ALA A 27 3.23 3.54 -8.27
C ALA A 27 2.83 2.27 -7.49
N PHE A 28 3.57 1.94 -6.42
CA PHE A 28 3.22 0.84 -5.51
C PHE A 28 1.84 1.06 -4.88
N ALA A 29 1.58 2.25 -4.35
CA ALA A 29 0.31 2.57 -3.71
C ALA A 29 -0.88 2.48 -4.67
N MET A 30 -0.73 2.93 -5.92
CA MET A 30 -1.78 2.78 -6.94
C MET A 30 -1.99 1.32 -7.35
N ALA A 31 -0.92 0.54 -7.48
CA ALA A 31 -1.02 -0.89 -7.75
C ALA A 31 -1.73 -1.62 -6.60
N LEU A 32 -1.45 -1.25 -5.35
CA LEU A 32 -2.07 -1.82 -4.15
C LEU A 32 -3.57 -1.46 -4.08
N ALA A 33 -3.92 -0.18 -4.31
CA ALA A 33 -5.32 0.26 -4.37
C ALA A 33 -6.12 -0.47 -5.47
N ALA A 34 -5.46 -0.84 -6.57
CA ALA A 34 -6.06 -1.58 -7.68
C ALA A 34 -6.05 -3.11 -7.47
N GLY A 35 -5.53 -3.63 -6.35
CA GLY A 35 -5.41 -5.06 -6.08
C GLY A 35 -4.43 -5.80 -7.01
N LYS A 36 -3.48 -5.07 -7.63
CA LYS A 36 -2.49 -5.63 -8.57
C LYS A 36 -1.20 -6.08 -7.89
N THR A 37 -1.01 -5.75 -6.61
CA THR A 37 0.13 -6.16 -5.80
C THR A 37 -0.31 -6.39 -4.35
N SER A 38 0.57 -6.95 -3.52
CA SER A 38 0.36 -7.15 -2.08
C SER A 38 1.30 -6.24 -1.29
N LEU A 39 0.86 -5.83 -0.09
CA LEU A 39 1.65 -5.00 0.81
C LEU A 39 2.95 -5.69 1.25
N GLU A 40 2.94 -7.02 1.31
CA GLU A 40 4.10 -7.87 1.64
C GLU A 40 5.27 -7.69 0.67
N ALA A 41 5.03 -7.19 -0.55
CA ALA A 41 6.07 -6.93 -1.51
C ALA A 41 6.98 -5.74 -1.13
N CYS A 42 6.55 -4.88 -0.20
CA CYS A 42 7.37 -3.76 0.28
C CYS A 42 8.16 -4.16 1.55
N PRO A 43 9.50 -4.31 1.47
CA PRO A 43 10.30 -4.74 2.62
C PRO A 43 10.45 -3.67 3.72
N HIS A 44 10.11 -2.42 3.41
CA HIS A 44 10.26 -1.28 4.32
C HIS A 44 8.93 -0.78 4.89
N VAL A 45 7.82 -1.47 4.63
CA VAL A 45 6.52 -1.05 5.20
C VAL A 45 6.53 -1.28 6.70
N SER A 46 6.10 -0.27 7.47
CA SER A 46 5.99 -0.38 8.92
C SER A 46 4.84 -1.30 9.32
N GLU A 47 4.95 -1.94 10.48
CA GLU A 47 3.87 -2.78 11.02
C GLU A 47 2.55 -2.01 11.17
N GLU A 48 2.61 -0.73 11.59
CA GLU A 48 1.43 0.14 11.69
C GLU A 48 0.74 0.37 10.33
N ALA A 49 1.53 0.53 9.27
CA ALA A 49 0.99 0.62 7.92
C ALA A 49 0.40 -0.72 7.45
N LYS A 50 0.98 -1.86 7.86
CA LYS A 50 0.40 -3.19 7.59
C LYS A 50 -0.96 -3.37 8.25
N GLU A 51 -1.09 -3.01 9.51
CA GLU A 51 -2.37 -3.10 10.22
C GLU A 51 -3.43 -2.18 9.59
N THR A 52 -3.07 -0.92 9.32
CA THR A 52 -4.01 0.06 8.77
C THR A 52 -4.47 -0.31 7.36
N LEU A 53 -3.53 -0.73 6.50
CA LEU A 53 -3.82 -1.09 5.11
C LEU A 53 -4.51 -2.46 5.00
N GLY A 54 -4.14 -3.42 5.86
CA GLY A 54 -4.79 -4.73 5.94
C GLY A 54 -6.24 -4.64 6.43
N ALA A 55 -6.50 -3.84 7.46
CA ALA A 55 -7.85 -3.59 7.96
C ALA A 55 -8.74 -2.87 6.93
N ALA A 56 -8.17 -1.99 6.13
CA ALA A 56 -8.89 -1.23 5.11
C ALA A 56 -9.07 -1.97 3.78
N ALA A 57 -8.28 -3.01 3.51
CA ALA A 57 -8.46 -3.92 2.38
C ALA A 57 -9.62 -4.92 2.59
N ALA A 58 -10.09 -5.09 3.84
CA ALA A 58 -11.29 -5.87 4.11
C ALA A 58 -12.51 -5.17 3.47
N PRO A 59 -13.31 -5.86 2.64
CA PRO A 59 -14.44 -5.25 1.97
C PRO A 59 -15.41 -4.67 3.02
N PRO A 60 -15.96 -3.45 2.81
CA PRO A 60 -16.95 -2.90 3.71
C PRO A 60 -18.24 -3.72 3.56
N ILE A 61 -18.45 -4.71 4.42
CA ILE A 61 -19.68 -5.49 4.47
C ILE A 61 -20.78 -4.62 5.08
N ARG A 62 -21.76 -4.21 4.27
CA ARG A 62 -23.22 -4.32 4.49
C ARG A 62 -23.96 -4.22 3.17
#